data_AF-A0A1Y3BEZ8-F1
#
_entry.id   AF-A0A1Y3BEZ8-F1
#
_cell.length_a   1.000
_cell.length_b   1.000
_cell.length_c   1.000
_cell.angle_alpha   90.00
_cell.angle_beta   90.00
_cell.angle_gamma   90.00
#
_symmetry.space_group_name_H-M   'P 1'
#
loop_
_entity.id
_entity.type
_entity.pdbx_description
1 polymer ?
#
loop_
_entity_poly.entity_id
_entity_poly.type
_entity_poly.pdbx_seq_one_letter_code
_entity_poly.pdbx_strand_id
1 'polypeptide(L)'
;CSSGFIVPNPKALTVICPDCRHAFCRTCKKQWKSQHLNLSCEEFARWEKEHDLDYAEQLLNKHLEEFGIECPNCHFRYQLAKGGCMHFRCTQCSYDFCGGCYRPFKLGSRCFRAKLCERLGLHAHHPRNCLFYLRDKDIGDLRKLLDQNNIEYKTNVNQSDNKLTLSRCQVMEQKEVDFVMKDKPCNRFVEVAGLCKQITL
;
A
#
# COMPACT_ATOMS: atom_id res chain seq x y z
N CYS A 1 -17.61 11.04 32.54
CA CYS A 1 -17.95 12.06 33.56
C CYS A 1 -17.03 11.88 34.76
N SER A 2 -17.00 12.84 35.69
CA SER A 2 -16.15 12.79 36.91
C SER A 2 -16.93 12.37 38.16
N SER A 3 -18.09 11.76 38.00
CA SER A 3 -19.00 11.41 39.09
C SER A 3 -18.51 10.22 39.92
N GLY A 4 -18.57 10.34 41.26
CA GLY A 4 -18.37 9.23 42.19
C GLY A 4 -19.70 8.59 42.59
N PHE A 5 -19.75 7.26 42.67
CA PHE A 5 -20.93 6.51 43.10
C PHE A 5 -20.54 5.18 43.74
N ILE A 6 -21.45 4.61 44.53
CA ILE A 6 -21.27 3.31 45.18
C ILE A 6 -21.71 2.21 44.21
N VAL A 7 -20.87 1.19 43.99
CA VAL A 7 -21.19 0.05 43.13
C VAL A 7 -22.07 -0.95 43.90
N PRO A 8 -23.32 -1.22 43.47
CA PRO A 8 -24.25 -2.07 44.23
C PRO A 8 -23.81 -3.53 44.40
N ASN A 9 -23.13 -4.08 43.39
CA ASN A 9 -22.53 -5.43 43.46
C ASN A 9 -21.00 -5.32 43.40
N PRO A 10 -20.29 -5.43 44.53
CA PRO A 10 -18.84 -5.32 44.59
C PRO A 10 -18.11 -6.39 43.77
N LYS A 11 -18.75 -7.55 43.51
CA LYS A 11 -18.16 -8.66 42.77
C LYS A 11 -18.34 -8.55 41.25
N ALA A 12 -19.19 -7.63 40.78
CA ALA A 12 -19.40 -7.44 39.36
C ALA A 12 -18.13 -6.88 38.69
N LEU A 13 -17.71 -7.52 37.59
CA LEU A 13 -16.54 -7.10 36.81
C LEU A 13 -16.84 -5.84 35.97
N THR A 14 -18.08 -5.73 35.49
CA THR A 14 -18.61 -4.58 34.77
C THR A 14 -19.31 -3.61 35.72
N VAL A 15 -19.03 -2.32 35.57
CA VAL A 15 -19.67 -1.23 36.32
C VAL A 15 -20.31 -0.27 35.33
N ILE A 16 -21.55 0.15 35.60
CA ILE A 16 -22.27 1.14 34.78
C ILE A 16 -22.40 2.42 35.60
N CYS A 17 -21.93 3.54 35.05
CA CYS A 17 -22.11 4.85 35.68
C CYS A 17 -23.59 5.25 35.66
N PRO A 18 -24.21 5.61 36.79
CA PRO A 18 -25.62 6.00 36.82
C PRO A 18 -25.90 7.30 36.04
N ASP A 19 -24.93 8.23 36.00
CA ASP A 19 -25.13 9.54 35.39
C ASP A 19 -24.97 9.52 33.86
N CYS A 20 -23.90 8.89 33.37
CA CYS A 20 -23.58 8.86 31.94
C CYS A 20 -23.86 7.52 31.26
N ARG A 21 -24.27 6.50 32.02
CA ARG A 21 -24.53 5.13 31.54
C ARG A 21 -23.34 4.44 30.86
N HIS A 22 -22.14 5.01 30.96
CA HIS A 22 -20.93 4.39 30.44
C HIS A 22 -20.59 3.13 31.25
N ALA A 23 -20.39 2.02 30.55
CA ALA A 23 -19.99 0.74 31.14
C ALA A 23 -18.47 0.59 31.08
N PHE A 24 -17.83 0.24 32.19
CA PHE A 24 -16.38 0.10 32.30
C PHE A 24 -15.97 -1.04 33.26
N CYS A 25 -14.75 -1.52 33.12
CA CYS A 25 -14.19 -2.55 33.98
C CYS A 25 -13.84 -1.99 35.37
N ARG A 26 -14.24 -2.70 36.43
CA ARG A 26 -13.95 -2.27 37.82
C ARG A 26 -12.46 -2.12 38.11
N THR A 27 -11.62 -2.95 37.48
CA THR A 27 -10.19 -3.07 37.81
C THR A 27 -9.35 -2.13 36.95
N CYS A 28 -9.39 -2.28 35.62
CA CYS A 28 -8.57 -1.47 34.72
C CYS A 28 -9.20 -0.13 34.32
N LYS A 29 -10.46 0.11 34.69
CA LYS A 29 -11.24 1.33 34.38
C LYS A 29 -11.46 1.62 32.89
N LYS A 30 -11.03 0.71 32.00
CA LYS A 30 -11.30 0.80 30.55
C LYS A 30 -12.78 0.57 30.23
N GLN A 31 -13.24 1.13 29.11
CA GLN A 31 -14.59 0.91 28.59
C GLN A 31 -14.86 -0.59 28.42
N TRP A 32 -16.05 -1.02 28.85
CA TRP A 32 -16.43 -2.42 28.81
C TRP A 32 -16.76 -2.87 27.38
N LYS A 33 -16.14 -3.97 26.94
CA LYS A 33 -16.44 -4.69 25.69
C LYS A 33 -16.75 -6.15 26.04
N SER A 34 -17.58 -6.83 25.25
CA SER A 34 -18.00 -8.22 25.54
C SER A 34 -16.80 -9.19 25.61
N GLN A 35 -15.74 -8.91 24.86
CA GLN A 35 -14.49 -9.67 24.85
C GLN A 35 -13.74 -9.60 26.19
N HIS A 36 -14.02 -8.62 27.05
CA HIS A 36 -13.42 -8.52 28.38
C HIS A 36 -13.98 -9.58 29.36
N LEU A 37 -15.16 -10.16 29.10
CA LEU A 37 -15.82 -11.07 30.05
C LEU A 37 -14.97 -12.31 30.40
N ASN A 38 -14.18 -12.79 29.44
CA ASN A 38 -13.37 -14.01 29.57
C ASN A 38 -11.86 -13.75 29.55
N LEU A 39 -11.44 -12.48 29.68
CA LEU A 39 -10.04 -12.08 29.66
C LEU A 39 -9.66 -11.37 30.96
N SER A 40 -8.45 -11.61 31.45
CA SER A 40 -7.85 -10.76 32.47
C SER A 40 -7.65 -9.33 31.93
N CYS A 41 -7.45 -8.36 32.83
CA CYS A 41 -7.21 -6.98 32.41
C CYS A 41 -5.95 -6.84 31.53
N GLU A 42 -4.92 -7.65 31.78
CA GLU A 42 -3.69 -7.68 30.99
C GLU A 42 -3.90 -8.32 29.61
N GLU A 43 -4.64 -9.43 29.55
CA GLU A 43 -5.00 -10.08 28.28
C GLU A 43 -5.91 -9.19 27.43
N PHE A 44 -6.89 -8.53 28.05
CA PHE A 44 -7.74 -7.56 27.37
C PHE A 44 -6.94 -6.36 26.85
N ALA A 45 -5.95 -5.88 27.61
CA ALA A 45 -5.07 -4.81 27.14
C ALA A 45 -4.21 -5.23 25.94
N ARG A 46 -3.74 -6.49 25.90
CA ARG A 46 -3.04 -7.04 24.73
C ARG A 46 -3.98 -7.20 23.53
N TRP A 47 -5.16 -7.78 23.76
CA TRP A 47 -6.19 -7.96 22.74
C TRP A 47 -6.62 -6.63 22.12
N GLU A 48 -6.84 -5.60 22.95
CA GLU A 48 -7.22 -4.26 22.48
C GLU A 48 -6.10 -3.61 21.67
N LYS A 49 -4.83 -3.86 21.99
CA LYS A 49 -3.68 -3.39 21.21
C LYS A 49 -3.57 -4.10 19.86
N GLU A 50 -3.93 -5.38 19.80
CA GLU A 50 -3.91 -6.18 18.57
C GLU A 50 -5.13 -5.92 17.66
N HIS A 51 -6.24 -5.47 18.23
CA HIS A 51 -7.53 -5.25 17.55
C HIS A 51 -7.93 -3.77 17.51
N ASP A 52 -6.99 -2.86 17.72
CA ASP A 52 -7.23 -1.44 17.53
C ASP A 52 -7.55 -1.20 16.05
N LEU A 53 -8.65 -0.52 15.74
CA LEU A 53 -9.02 -0.21 14.35
C LEU A 53 -7.92 0.63 13.68
N ASP A 54 -7.20 1.40 14.48
CA ASP A 54 -5.99 2.12 14.10
C ASP A 54 -4.88 1.19 13.59
N TYR A 55 -4.81 -0.07 14.03
CA TYR A 55 -3.77 -1.00 13.55
C TYR A 55 -3.96 -1.38 12.09
N ALA A 56 -5.20 -1.63 11.67
CA ALA A 56 -5.52 -1.92 10.27
C ALA A 56 -5.30 -0.68 9.39
N GLU A 57 -5.70 0.50 9.85
CA GLU A 57 -5.45 1.77 9.17
C GLU A 57 -3.96 2.11 9.10
N GLN A 58 -3.20 1.90 10.18
CA GLN A 58 -1.75 2.08 10.21
C GLN A 58 -1.04 1.10 9.28
N LEU A 59 -1.48 -0.16 9.22
CA LEU A 59 -0.92 -1.15 8.29
C LEU A 59 -1.18 -0.73 6.83
N LEU A 60 -2.39 -0.25 6.55
CA LEU A 60 -2.76 0.26 5.23
C LEU A 60 -1.96 1.51 4.85
N ASN A 61 -1.78 2.44 5.79
CA ASN A 61 -0.99 3.65 5.59
C ASN A 61 0.48 3.32 5.38
N LYS A 62 1.08 2.40 6.15
CA LYS A 62 2.45 1.93 5.90
C LYS A 62 2.59 1.28 4.54
N HIS A 63 1.64 0.43 4.15
CA HIS A 63 1.64 -0.19 2.83
C HIS A 63 1.53 0.84 1.70
N LEU A 64 0.71 1.88 1.89
CA LEU A 64 0.58 2.99 0.95
C LEU A 64 1.81 3.90 0.90
N GLU A 65 2.46 4.13 2.02
CA GLU A 65 3.71 4.89 2.09
C GLU A 65 4.83 4.15 1.36
N GLU A 66 4.88 2.83 1.50
CA GLU A 66 5.94 2.02 0.93
C GLU A 66 5.71 1.69 -0.56
N PHE A 67 4.46 1.46 -0.97
CA PHE A 67 4.13 0.95 -2.31
C PHE A 67 3.14 1.80 -3.11
N GLY A 68 2.55 2.82 -2.50
CA GLY A 68 1.51 3.64 -3.12
C GLY A 68 2.02 4.59 -4.20
N ILE A 69 1.09 5.05 -5.03
CA ILE A 69 1.31 6.12 -6.00
C ILE A 69 0.54 7.35 -5.50
N GLU A 70 1.24 8.45 -5.22
CA GLU A 70 0.62 9.72 -4.88
C GLU A 70 0.59 10.64 -6.11
N CYS A 71 -0.58 11.23 -6.40
CA CYS A 71 -0.69 12.21 -7.48
C CYS A 71 0.09 13.47 -7.11
N PRO A 72 1.07 13.91 -7.91
CA PRO A 72 1.89 15.09 -7.59
C PRO A 72 1.11 16.42 -7.72
N ASN A 73 -0.12 16.39 -8.25
CA ASN A 73 -0.95 17.57 -8.44
C ASN A 73 -2.00 17.76 -7.33
N CYS A 74 -2.66 16.67 -6.89
CA CYS A 74 -3.74 16.75 -5.89
C CYS A 74 -3.50 15.89 -4.64
N HIS A 75 -2.35 15.23 -4.53
CA HIS A 75 -1.95 14.37 -3.40
C HIS A 75 -2.87 13.18 -3.09
N PHE A 76 -3.79 12.85 -4.01
CA PHE A 76 -4.58 11.64 -3.89
C PHE A 76 -3.69 10.39 -4.01
N ARG A 77 -3.87 9.44 -3.08
CA ARG A 77 -3.06 8.23 -2.97
C ARG A 77 -3.79 7.01 -3.54
N TYR A 78 -3.09 6.26 -4.38
CA TYR A 78 -3.55 5.01 -4.98
C TYR A 78 -2.86 3.81 -4.32
N GLN A 79 -3.63 2.76 -4.03
CA GLN A 79 -3.10 1.46 -3.59
C GLN A 79 -2.69 0.59 -4.79
N LEU A 80 -1.83 1.13 -5.65
CA LEU A 80 -1.44 0.49 -6.89
C LEU A 80 0.06 0.29 -6.94
N ALA A 81 0.48 -0.92 -7.29
CA ALA A 81 1.87 -1.17 -7.61
C ALA A 81 2.23 -0.50 -8.94
N LYS A 82 3.51 -0.15 -9.08
CA LYS A 82 4.08 0.43 -10.30
C LYS A 82 4.23 -0.69 -11.36
N GLY A 83 3.12 -1.02 -12.02
CA GLY A 83 3.01 -2.09 -13.02
C GLY A 83 3.62 -1.76 -14.39
N GLY A 84 3.16 -2.44 -15.45
CA GLY A 84 3.77 -2.35 -16.78
C GLY A 84 3.61 -1.02 -17.55
N CYS A 85 2.55 -0.24 -17.31
CA CYS A 85 2.38 1.10 -17.88
C CYS A 85 2.86 2.16 -16.89
N MET A 86 3.77 3.04 -17.33
CA MET A 86 4.28 4.14 -16.50
C MET A 86 3.45 5.42 -16.60
N HIS A 87 2.57 5.54 -17.59
CA HIS A 87 1.65 6.67 -17.72
C HIS A 87 0.45 6.44 -16.81
N PHE A 88 0.27 7.36 -15.87
CA PHE A 88 -0.82 7.35 -14.90
C PHE A 88 -1.67 8.61 -15.10
N ARG A 89 -2.99 8.44 -15.14
CA ARG A 89 -3.95 9.55 -15.18
C ARG A 89 -4.73 9.59 -13.88
N CYS A 90 -4.56 10.66 -13.10
CA CYS A 90 -5.26 10.82 -11.84
C CYS A 90 -6.77 10.89 -12.04
N THR A 91 -7.52 10.01 -11.38
CA THR A 91 -8.99 9.98 -11.39
C THR A 91 -9.63 11.21 -10.72
N GLN A 92 -8.94 11.88 -9.78
CA GLN A 92 -9.49 13.04 -9.06
C GLN A 92 -9.29 14.36 -9.80
N CYS A 93 -8.16 14.54 -10.49
CA CYS A 93 -7.82 15.82 -11.15
C CYS A 93 -7.45 15.70 -12.63
N SER A 94 -7.54 14.50 -13.22
CA SER A 94 -7.13 14.21 -14.61
C SER A 94 -5.67 14.53 -14.93
N TYR A 95 -4.80 14.71 -13.92
CA TYR A 95 -3.38 14.97 -14.15
C TYR A 95 -2.66 13.71 -14.67
N ASP A 96 -1.95 13.84 -15.79
CA ASP A 96 -1.15 12.77 -16.40
C ASP A 96 0.30 12.84 -15.94
N PHE A 97 0.82 11.77 -15.33
CA PHE A 97 2.16 11.72 -14.76
C PHE A 97 2.78 10.32 -14.82
N CYS A 98 4.09 10.24 -14.58
CA CYS A 98 4.80 8.98 -14.52
C CYS A 98 4.66 8.33 -13.13
N GLY A 99 4.16 7.09 -13.04
CA GLY A 99 4.08 6.35 -11.76
C GLY A 99 5.44 6.05 -11.12
N GLY A 100 6.53 6.06 -11.90
CA GLY A 100 7.88 5.81 -11.41
C GLY A 100 8.59 7.05 -10.87
N CYS A 101 8.57 8.17 -11.61
CA CYS A 101 9.32 9.38 -11.27
C CYS A 101 8.46 10.64 -11.07
N TYR A 102 7.13 10.51 -11.13
CA TYR A 102 6.15 11.58 -10.92
C TYR A 102 6.27 12.80 -11.84
N ARG A 103 7.09 12.70 -12.91
CA ARG A 103 7.21 13.73 -13.95
C ARG A 103 5.90 13.80 -14.76
N PRO A 104 5.47 15.01 -15.17
CA PRO A 104 4.27 15.18 -15.99
C PRO A 104 4.43 14.54 -17.37
N PHE A 105 3.34 13.94 -17.86
CA PHE A 105 3.16 13.71 -19.28
C PHE A 105 2.62 15.00 -19.93
N LYS A 106 3.16 15.34 -21.10
CA LYS A 106 2.77 16.51 -21.88
C LYS A 106 2.62 16.12 -23.34
N LEU A 107 1.68 16.76 -24.02
CA LEU A 107 1.63 16.73 -25.48
C LEU A 107 2.90 17.39 -26.04
N GLY A 108 3.43 16.86 -27.14
CA GLY A 108 4.60 17.40 -27.82
C GLY A 108 4.56 18.90 -28.03
N SER A 109 3.45 19.39 -28.56
CA SER A 109 3.18 20.81 -28.81
C SER A 109 3.20 21.70 -27.56
N ARG A 110 3.11 21.12 -26.36
CA ARG A 110 3.13 21.81 -25.06
C ARG A 110 4.36 21.43 -24.23
N CYS A 111 5.37 20.82 -24.85
CA CYS A 111 6.60 20.41 -24.19
C CYS A 111 7.78 21.27 -24.63
N PHE A 112 8.19 22.20 -23.75
CA PHE A 112 9.26 23.16 -24.03
C PHE A 112 10.66 22.68 -23.62
N ARG A 113 10.86 21.36 -23.47
CA ARG A 113 12.14 20.78 -23.04
C ARG A 113 13.18 20.72 -24.16
N ALA A 114 12.75 20.41 -25.38
CA ALA A 114 13.59 20.36 -26.58
C ALA A 114 12.72 20.53 -27.82
N LYS A 115 13.26 21.10 -28.91
CA LYS A 115 12.53 21.27 -30.18
C LYS A 115 12.00 19.96 -30.76
N LEU A 116 12.71 18.85 -30.54
CA LEU A 116 12.27 17.53 -31.00
C LEU A 116 10.94 17.08 -30.35
N CYS A 117 10.65 17.57 -29.14
CA CYS A 117 9.44 17.21 -28.41
C CYS A 117 8.16 17.59 -29.16
N GLU A 118 8.17 18.66 -29.97
CA GLU A 118 7.01 19.11 -30.76
C GLU A 118 6.51 18.04 -31.73
N ARG A 119 7.39 17.14 -32.17
CA ARG A 119 7.07 16.02 -33.06
C ARG A 119 6.62 14.75 -32.34
N LEU A 120 6.69 14.75 -31.00
CA LEU A 120 6.27 13.61 -30.18
C LEU A 120 4.78 13.73 -29.84
N GLY A 121 4.14 12.59 -29.60
CA GLY A 121 2.81 12.56 -29.00
C GLY A 121 2.83 12.92 -27.51
N LEU A 122 1.91 12.32 -26.75
CA LEU A 122 1.93 12.38 -25.29
C LEU A 122 3.19 11.69 -24.76
N HIS A 123 4.06 12.42 -24.05
CA HIS A 123 5.33 11.88 -23.53
C HIS A 123 5.74 12.55 -22.22
N ALA A 124 6.67 11.93 -21.50
CA ALA A 124 7.29 12.47 -20.30
C ALA A 124 8.82 12.41 -20.39
N HIS A 125 9.49 13.23 -19.59
CA HIS A 125 10.95 13.22 -19.47
C HIS A 125 11.35 12.54 -18.17
N HIS A 126 11.99 11.38 -18.27
CA HIS A 126 12.37 10.56 -17.13
C HIS A 126 13.84 10.79 -16.73
N PRO A 127 14.18 10.80 -15.42
CA PRO A 127 15.57 10.68 -14.99
C PRO A 127 16.09 9.26 -15.23
N ARG A 128 17.43 9.08 -15.32
CA ARG A 128 18.08 7.80 -15.65
C ARG A 128 17.72 6.64 -14.72
N ASN A 129 17.41 6.93 -13.46
CA ASN A 129 17.04 5.95 -12.43
C ASN A 129 15.52 5.72 -12.35
N CYS A 130 14.73 6.26 -13.28
CA CYS A 130 13.30 5.98 -13.34
C CYS A 130 13.05 4.55 -13.80
N LEU A 131 12.04 3.91 -13.21
CA LEU A 131 11.54 2.60 -13.63
C LEU A 131 11.26 2.52 -15.14
N PHE A 132 10.87 3.62 -15.78
CA PHE A 132 10.72 3.70 -17.24
C PHE A 132 11.95 3.18 -18.00
N TYR A 133 13.16 3.47 -17.52
CA TYR A 133 14.41 2.96 -18.12
C TYR A 133 14.90 1.67 -17.48
N LEU A 134 14.69 1.50 -16.16
CA LEU A 134 15.21 0.35 -15.42
C LEU A 134 14.43 -0.94 -15.73
N ARG A 135 13.13 -0.85 -16.03
CA ARG A 135 12.27 -2.02 -16.29
C ARG A 135 12.69 -2.89 -17.49
N ASP A 136 13.43 -2.29 -18.42
CA ASP A 136 13.89 -2.97 -19.64
C ASP A 136 15.35 -3.48 -19.50
N LYS A 137 15.97 -3.30 -18.33
CA LYS A 137 17.31 -3.84 -18.04
C LYS A 137 17.23 -5.32 -17.67
N ASP A 138 18.33 -6.03 -17.92
CA ASP A 138 18.44 -7.41 -17.48
C ASP A 138 18.44 -7.51 -15.95
N ILE A 139 17.79 -8.54 -15.41
CA ILE A 139 17.70 -8.75 -13.95
C ILE A 139 19.09 -8.95 -13.35
N GLY A 140 20.01 -9.61 -14.07
CA GLY A 140 21.40 -9.79 -13.65
C GLY A 140 22.14 -8.46 -13.51
N ASP A 141 21.95 -7.54 -14.45
CA ASP A 141 22.53 -6.19 -14.38
C ASP A 141 21.97 -5.39 -13.20
N LEU A 142 20.66 -5.49 -12.95
CA LEU A 142 20.01 -4.83 -11.83
C LEU A 142 20.49 -5.40 -10.48
N ARG A 143 20.60 -6.73 -10.36
CA ARG A 143 21.16 -7.39 -9.18
C ARG A 143 22.59 -6.97 -8.91
N LYS A 144 23.43 -6.96 -9.96
CA LYS A 144 24.81 -6.49 -9.86
C LYS A 144 24.89 -5.06 -9.35
N LEU A 145 23.98 -4.17 -9.79
CA LEU A 145 23.91 -2.80 -9.28
C LEU A 145 23.54 -2.77 -7.78
N LEU A 146 22.62 -3.62 -7.33
CA LEU A 146 22.25 -3.74 -5.92
C LEU A 146 23.41 -4.29 -5.07
N ASP A 147 24.05 -5.36 -5.53
CA ASP A 147 25.21 -5.99 -4.87
C ASP A 147 26.36 -4.99 -4.69
N GLN A 148 26.68 -4.22 -5.73
CA GLN A 148 27.72 -3.18 -5.68
C GLN A 148 27.45 -2.07 -4.65
N ASN A 149 26.19 -1.87 -4.27
CA ASN A 149 25.77 -0.88 -3.30
C ASN A 149 25.37 -1.50 -1.95
N ASN A 150 25.61 -2.81 -1.74
CA ASN A 150 25.23 -3.56 -0.54
C ASN A 150 23.74 -3.44 -0.20
N ILE A 151 22.87 -3.48 -1.21
CA ILE A 151 21.42 -3.46 -1.02
C ILE A 151 20.90 -4.90 -1.06
N GLU A 152 20.36 -5.36 0.06
CA GLU A 152 19.71 -6.67 0.13
C GLU A 152 18.44 -6.71 -0.71
N TYR A 153 18.24 -7.81 -1.43
CA TYR A 153 17.03 -8.06 -2.21
C TYR A 153 16.58 -9.51 -2.01
N LYS A 154 15.27 -9.74 -2.17
CA LYS A 154 14.69 -11.07 -2.02
C LYS A 154 15.15 -11.96 -3.18
N THR A 155 15.89 -13.01 -2.86
CA THR A 155 16.24 -14.09 -3.78
C THR A 155 15.30 -15.28 -3.55
N ASN A 156 14.88 -15.94 -4.62
CA ASN A 156 14.17 -17.23 -4.51
C ASN A 156 15.16 -18.31 -4.09
N VAL A 157 15.59 -18.30 -2.83
CA VAL A 157 16.27 -19.43 -2.21
C VAL A 157 15.34 -19.92 -1.12
N ASN A 158 14.78 -21.11 -1.32
CA ASN A 158 13.85 -21.87 -0.47
C ASN A 158 12.40 -21.89 -0.97
N GLN A 159 12.11 -22.76 -1.93
CA GLN A 159 11.19 -23.88 -1.73
C GLN A 159 11.11 -24.72 -3.01
N SER A 160 11.40 -26.01 -2.84
CA SER A 160 11.06 -27.09 -3.74
C SER A 160 9.59 -27.00 -4.16
N ASP A 161 9.27 -26.46 -5.33
CA ASP A 161 7.94 -26.66 -5.91
C ASP A 161 7.90 -26.26 -7.38
N ASN A 162 7.76 -27.28 -8.23
CA ASN A 162 7.31 -27.17 -9.63
C ASN A 162 5.91 -26.49 -9.79
N LYS A 163 5.40 -25.81 -8.75
CA LYS A 163 4.12 -25.05 -8.73
C LYS A 163 4.28 -23.54 -8.90
N LEU A 164 5.48 -22.97 -8.71
CA LEU A 164 5.69 -21.52 -8.86
C LEU A 164 5.53 -21.05 -10.32
N THR A 165 5.93 -21.86 -11.29
CA THR A 165 5.85 -21.55 -12.73
C THR A 165 4.42 -21.59 -13.29
N LEU A 166 3.47 -22.19 -12.58
CA LEU A 166 2.03 -22.17 -12.92
C LEU A 166 1.28 -21.01 -12.24
N SER A 167 1.90 -20.32 -11.29
CA SER A 167 1.25 -19.28 -10.50
C SER A 167 1.11 -17.98 -11.30
N ARG A 168 -0.02 -17.28 -11.11
CA ARG A 168 -0.37 -16.02 -11.79
C ARG A 168 -0.11 -14.84 -10.86
N CYS A 169 0.61 -13.84 -11.33
CA CYS A 169 0.94 -12.62 -10.60
C CYS A 169 -0.33 -11.85 -10.20
N GLN A 170 -0.53 -11.64 -8.89
CA GLN A 170 -1.73 -11.01 -8.30
C GLN A 170 -1.62 -9.49 -8.13
N VAL A 171 -0.49 -8.90 -8.53
CA VAL A 171 -0.29 -7.45 -8.39
C VAL A 171 -1.32 -6.68 -9.22
N MET A 172 -1.97 -5.71 -8.59
CA MET A 172 -3.00 -4.86 -9.20
C MET A 172 -2.36 -3.79 -10.08
N GLU A 173 -2.86 -3.65 -11.31
CA GLU A 173 -2.44 -2.67 -12.30
C GLU A 173 -3.65 -1.89 -12.82
N GLN A 174 -3.46 -0.61 -13.18
CA GLN A 174 -4.48 0.17 -13.87
C GLN A 174 -4.51 -0.23 -15.35
N LYS A 175 -5.59 -0.84 -15.82
CA LYS A 175 -5.77 -1.30 -17.21
C LYS A 175 -6.94 -0.57 -17.86
N GLU A 176 -6.79 -0.16 -19.11
CA GLU A 176 -7.88 0.40 -19.90
C GLU A 176 -8.84 -0.72 -20.34
N VAL A 177 -10.11 -0.57 -19.97
CA VAL A 177 -11.19 -1.50 -20.31
C VAL A 177 -12.38 -0.65 -20.74
N ASP A 178 -12.83 -0.81 -21.98
CA ASP A 178 -13.91 -0.01 -22.58
C ASP A 178 -13.65 1.51 -22.46
N PHE A 179 -12.41 1.95 -22.72
CA PHE A 179 -11.94 3.33 -22.58
C PHE A 179 -11.98 3.91 -21.14
N VAL A 180 -12.21 3.05 -20.15
CA VAL A 180 -12.20 3.40 -18.73
C VAL A 180 -11.04 2.69 -18.05
N MET A 181 -10.25 3.45 -17.29
CA MET A 181 -9.17 2.88 -16.49
C MET A 181 -9.75 2.15 -15.27
N LYS A 182 -9.49 0.85 -15.15
CA LYS A 182 -9.92 -0.01 -14.05
C LYS A 182 -8.75 -0.78 -13.46
N ASP A 183 -8.77 -0.97 -12.15
CA ASP A 183 -7.76 -1.75 -11.44
C ASP A 183 -8.02 -3.24 -11.62
N LYS A 184 -7.04 -3.98 -12.17
CA LYS A 184 -7.14 -5.41 -12.43
C LYS A 184 -5.82 -6.13 -12.11
N PRO A 185 -5.84 -7.41 -11.70
CA PRO A 185 -4.62 -8.16 -11.46
C PRO A 185 -3.79 -8.32 -12.74
N CYS A 186 -2.47 -8.41 -12.58
CA CYS A 186 -1.50 -8.55 -13.65
C CYS A 186 -1.75 -9.83 -14.49
N ASN A 187 -1.94 -10.97 -13.81
CA ASN A 187 -2.23 -12.30 -14.38
C ASN A 187 -1.14 -12.88 -15.31
N ARG A 188 0.08 -12.37 -15.27
CA ARG A 188 1.23 -12.97 -15.96
C ARG A 188 1.84 -14.09 -15.14
N PHE A 189 2.62 -14.95 -15.77
CA PHE A 189 3.34 -16.01 -15.08
C PHE A 189 4.33 -15.41 -14.08
N VAL A 190 4.37 -15.99 -12.88
CA VAL A 190 5.34 -15.65 -11.84
C VAL A 190 6.71 -16.18 -12.25
N GLU A 191 7.73 -15.34 -12.11
CA GLU A 191 9.13 -15.71 -12.33
C GLU A 191 9.92 -15.70 -11.01
N VAL A 192 9.83 -14.60 -10.25
CA VAL A 192 10.64 -14.40 -9.03
C VAL A 192 9.78 -13.86 -7.90
N ALA A 193 9.92 -14.43 -6.70
CA ALA A 193 9.29 -13.97 -5.45
C ALA A 193 7.77 -13.73 -5.52
N GLY A 194 7.02 -14.56 -6.28
CA GLY A 194 5.58 -14.37 -6.45
C GLY A 194 5.19 -13.28 -7.46
N LEU A 195 6.15 -12.68 -8.16
CA LEU A 195 5.98 -11.59 -9.11
C LEU A 195 6.34 -12.02 -10.54
N CYS A 196 5.71 -11.39 -11.52
CA CYS A 196 6.12 -11.52 -12.92
C CYS A 196 7.29 -10.59 -13.24
N LYS A 197 8.04 -10.88 -14.30
CA LYS A 197 9.22 -10.11 -14.74
C LYS A 197 9.06 -8.60 -14.72
N GLN A 198 7.89 -8.11 -15.13
CA GLN A 198 7.67 -6.66 -15.27
C GLN A 198 7.43 -5.94 -13.93
N ILE A 199 7.23 -6.70 -12.85
CA ILE A 199 6.94 -6.19 -11.51
C ILE A 199 8.08 -6.55 -10.54
N THR A 200 8.93 -7.51 -10.91
CA THR A 200 10.14 -7.84 -10.16
C THR A 200 11.16 -6.70 -10.25
N LEU A 201 11.39 -6.03 -9.11
CA LEU A 201 12.64 -5.35 -8.78
C LEU A 201 13.07 -5.82 -7.40
#